data_AF-A0A0Q8GX70-F1
#
_entry.id   AF-A0A0Q8GX70-F1
#
_cell.length_a   1.000
_cell.length_b   1.000
_cell.length_c   1.000
_cell.angle_alpha   90.00
_cell.angle_beta   90.00
_cell.angle_gamma   90.00
#
_symmetry.space_group_name_H-M   'P 1'
#
loop_
_entity.id
_entity.type
_entity.pdbx_description
1 polymer ?
#
loop_
_entity_poly.entity_id
_entity_poly.type
_entity_poly.pdbx_seq_one_letter_code
_entity_poly.pdbx_strand_id
1 'polypeptide(L)'
;MLRNRFRLGHLLGGLSLALASLAAQADFANGITVNLIAPGGIVDDPTPIALSQAVAFADLASGVQAGNLGGAGDISAFMLDDERIFFSGTMILMRVAVGDTTNDVWTTGYLGSGGEHARYQFDGIAFTGRVITGILVYAYDGFATSGPASASGLLSPADPMVLVHQVDADSIAFDLDTLVFKQRFAGQANNFAEFRIDLVTAPVPEPAVSLLLAAGLLVVLRRRRG
;
A
#
# COMPACT_ATOMS: atom_id res chain seq x y z
N MET A 1 -9.89 -51.30 -25.19
CA MET A 1 -8.96 -50.14 -25.13
C MET A 1 -9.56 -48.83 -24.57
N LEU A 2 -10.81 -48.77 -24.08
CA LEU A 2 -11.44 -47.50 -23.64
C LEU A 2 -11.29 -47.13 -22.14
N ARG A 3 -10.84 -48.04 -21.26
CA ARG A 3 -10.91 -47.83 -19.80
C ARG A 3 -9.85 -46.90 -19.19
N ASN A 4 -8.77 -46.56 -19.92
CA ASN A 4 -7.68 -45.74 -19.39
C ASN A 4 -7.81 -44.21 -19.65
N ARG A 5 -8.75 -43.78 -20.50
CA ARG A 5 -8.88 -42.35 -20.85
C ARG A 5 -9.62 -41.52 -19.78
N PHE A 6 -10.51 -42.12 -19.00
CA PHE A 6 -11.28 -41.41 -17.96
C PHE A 6 -10.43 -41.01 -16.74
N ARG A 7 -9.38 -41.76 -16.39
CA ARG A 7 -8.56 -41.47 -15.19
C ARG A 7 -7.57 -40.31 -15.39
N LEU A 8 -7.21 -39.99 -16.64
CA LEU A 8 -6.28 -38.89 -16.95
C LEU A 8 -6.96 -37.52 -16.89
N GLY A 9 -8.26 -37.44 -17.24
CA GLY A 9 -9.04 -36.20 -17.25
C GLY A 9 -9.22 -35.59 -15.85
N HIS A 10 -9.50 -36.41 -14.84
CA HIS A 10 -9.64 -35.93 -13.44
C HIS A 10 -8.30 -35.49 -12.83
N LEU A 11 -7.18 -36.09 -13.25
CA LEU A 11 -5.82 -35.73 -12.82
C LEU A 11 -5.37 -34.37 -13.38
N LEU A 12 -5.60 -34.16 -14.69
CA LEU A 12 -5.32 -32.87 -15.33
C LEU A 12 -6.25 -31.77 -14.80
N GLY A 13 -7.53 -32.10 -14.54
CA GLY A 13 -8.50 -31.18 -13.94
C GLY A 13 -8.11 -30.73 -12.53
N GLY A 14 -7.71 -31.65 -11.64
CA GLY A 14 -7.28 -31.31 -10.28
C GLY A 14 -5.99 -30.48 -10.23
N LEU A 15 -5.02 -30.80 -11.09
CA LEU A 15 -3.78 -30.03 -11.18
C LEU A 15 -4.00 -28.63 -11.77
N SER A 16 -4.87 -28.51 -12.77
CA SER A 16 -5.23 -27.20 -13.35
C SER A 16 -6.07 -26.34 -12.41
N LEU A 17 -6.95 -26.92 -11.59
CA LEU A 17 -7.63 -26.21 -10.50
C LEU A 17 -6.66 -25.74 -9.40
N ALA A 18 -5.70 -26.57 -9.00
CA ALA A 18 -4.68 -26.20 -8.01
C ALA A 18 -3.68 -25.15 -8.52
N LEU A 19 -3.40 -25.15 -9.84
CA LEU A 19 -2.59 -24.11 -10.48
C LEU A 19 -3.39 -22.82 -10.69
N ALA A 20 -4.68 -22.91 -11.00
CA ALA A 20 -5.57 -21.76 -11.13
C ALA A 20 -5.80 -21.04 -9.80
N SER A 21 -5.85 -21.77 -8.67
CA SER A 21 -5.99 -21.16 -7.33
C SER A 21 -4.75 -20.38 -6.89
N LEU A 22 -3.57 -20.61 -7.50
CA LEU A 22 -2.35 -19.85 -7.21
C LEU A 22 -2.25 -18.54 -7.99
N ALA A 23 -3.04 -18.38 -9.06
CA ALA A 23 -2.97 -17.25 -9.98
C ALA A 23 -3.95 -16.11 -9.66
N ALA A 24 -4.59 -16.11 -8.48
CA ALA A 24 -5.38 -14.97 -8.06
C ALA A 24 -4.47 -13.75 -7.86
N GLN A 25 -4.70 -12.70 -8.65
CA GLN A 25 -4.11 -11.38 -8.42
C GLN A 25 -4.49 -10.94 -7.01
N ALA A 26 -3.49 -10.59 -6.20
CA ALA A 26 -3.74 -10.09 -4.86
C ALA A 26 -4.41 -8.72 -4.95
N ASP A 27 -5.55 -8.59 -4.29
CA ASP A 27 -6.24 -7.33 -4.06
C ASP A 27 -6.64 -7.26 -2.58
N PHE A 28 -6.87 -6.06 -2.08
CA PHE A 28 -7.29 -5.86 -0.71
C PHE A 28 -8.55 -6.68 -0.41
N ALA A 29 -8.61 -7.29 0.77
CA ALA A 29 -9.74 -8.15 1.15
C ALA A 29 -10.93 -7.36 1.70
N ASN A 30 -10.66 -6.19 2.28
CA ASN A 30 -11.62 -5.36 3.02
C ASN A 30 -11.42 -3.88 2.69
N GLY A 31 -12.30 -3.04 3.23
CA GLY A 31 -12.01 -1.61 3.33
C GLY A 31 -10.80 -1.34 4.22
N ILE A 32 -10.21 -0.17 4.07
CA ILE A 32 -8.99 0.26 4.78
C ILE A 32 -9.35 1.45 5.65
N THR A 33 -8.84 1.49 6.87
CA THR A 33 -8.94 2.68 7.72
C THR A 33 -7.68 3.52 7.55
N VAL A 34 -7.84 4.76 7.12
CA VAL A 34 -6.76 5.73 7.06
C VAL A 34 -6.82 6.56 8.33
N ASN A 35 -5.70 6.77 8.99
CA ASN A 35 -5.57 7.69 10.10
C ASN A 35 -4.56 8.78 9.75
N LEU A 36 -4.87 10.03 10.10
CA LEU A 36 -3.93 11.14 10.10
C LEU A 36 -3.61 11.47 11.55
N ILE A 37 -2.35 11.27 11.93
CA ILE A 37 -1.87 11.45 13.30
C ILE A 37 -0.76 12.49 13.24
N ALA A 38 -0.95 13.65 13.85
CA ALA A 38 0.08 14.68 13.99
C ALA A 38 0.11 15.14 15.46
N PRO A 39 0.89 14.49 16.33
CA PRO A 39 0.88 14.74 17.77
C PRO A 39 1.28 16.16 18.17
N GLY A 40 2.04 16.86 17.32
CA GLY A 40 2.40 18.26 17.48
C GLY A 40 1.52 19.24 16.71
N GLY A 41 0.47 18.76 16.04
CA GLY A 41 -0.40 19.55 15.17
C GLY A 41 0.25 19.89 13.83
N ILE A 42 0.05 21.13 13.37
CA ILE A 42 0.68 21.71 12.18
C ILE A 42 1.45 22.98 12.55
N VAL A 43 2.33 23.45 11.65
CA VAL A 43 3.24 24.60 11.90
C VAL A 43 2.55 25.84 12.48
N ASP A 44 1.32 26.16 12.05
CA ASP A 44 0.56 27.33 12.51
C ASP A 44 -0.56 27.01 13.51
N ASP A 45 -0.78 25.73 13.84
CA ASP A 45 -1.77 25.29 14.82
C ASP A 45 -1.23 24.08 15.60
N PRO A 46 -0.78 24.25 16.85
CA PRO A 46 -0.18 23.18 17.64
C PRO A 46 -1.22 22.18 18.18
N THR A 47 -2.50 22.30 17.82
CA THR A 47 -3.55 21.37 18.24
C THR A 47 -3.26 19.98 17.68
N PRO A 48 -3.09 18.95 18.53
CA PRO A 48 -2.81 17.61 18.06
C PRO A 48 -3.91 17.08 17.15
N ILE A 49 -3.51 16.44 16.05
CA ILE A 49 -4.42 15.80 15.09
C ILE A 49 -4.41 14.29 15.35
N ALA A 50 -5.59 13.71 15.51
CA ALA A 50 -5.81 12.26 15.58
C ALA A 50 -7.16 11.96 14.94
N LEU A 51 -7.14 11.81 13.62
CA LEU A 51 -8.33 11.63 12.79
C LEU A 51 -8.30 10.25 12.15
N SER A 52 -9.48 9.66 11.94
CA SER A 52 -9.65 8.35 11.34
C SER A 52 -10.78 8.39 10.31
N GLN A 53 -10.55 7.79 9.16
CA GLN A 53 -11.52 7.71 8.07
C GLN A 53 -11.48 6.31 7.45
N ALA A 54 -12.62 5.63 7.51
CA ALA A 54 -12.79 4.36 6.82
C ALA A 54 -13.03 4.59 5.33
N VAL A 55 -12.23 3.92 4.49
CA VAL A 55 -12.42 3.83 3.05
C VAL A 55 -13.07 2.48 2.75
N ALA A 56 -14.31 2.51 2.27
CA ALA A 56 -15.01 1.28 1.92
C ALA A 56 -14.29 0.56 0.77
N PHE A 57 -14.42 -0.77 0.71
CA PHE A 57 -13.77 -1.59 -0.32
C PHE A 57 -14.07 -1.10 -1.76
N ALA A 58 -15.32 -0.69 -2.03
CA ALA A 58 -15.73 -0.18 -3.33
C ALA A 58 -15.08 1.16 -3.71
N ASP A 59 -14.60 1.92 -2.72
CA ASP A 59 -14.07 3.27 -2.88
C ASP A 59 -12.54 3.30 -2.78
N LEU A 60 -11.87 2.14 -2.65
CA LEU A 60 -10.43 2.04 -2.52
C LEU A 60 -9.66 2.73 -3.66
N ALA A 61 -10.18 2.66 -4.89
CA ALA A 61 -9.55 3.29 -6.06
C ALA A 61 -9.64 4.83 -6.05
N SER A 62 -10.67 5.40 -5.41
CA SER A 62 -10.77 6.85 -5.18
C SER A 62 -10.08 7.28 -3.89
N GLY A 63 -10.07 6.40 -2.88
CA GLY A 63 -9.37 6.58 -1.62
C GLY A 63 -9.80 7.80 -0.80
N VAL A 64 -8.82 8.44 -0.16
CA VAL A 64 -8.98 9.70 0.58
C VAL A 64 -8.28 10.80 -0.22
N GLN A 65 -8.91 11.95 -0.35
CA GLN A 65 -8.35 13.08 -1.10
C GLN A 65 -8.64 14.37 -0.35
N ALA A 66 -7.81 15.39 -0.58
CA ALA A 66 -8.02 16.70 0.00
C ALA A 66 -9.36 17.33 -0.43
N GLY A 67 -9.90 18.22 0.42
CA GLY A 67 -11.17 18.89 0.15
C GLY A 67 -11.20 19.65 -1.18
N ASN A 68 -10.09 20.24 -1.61
CA ASN A 68 -9.98 20.94 -2.90
C ASN A 68 -10.15 20.01 -4.13
N LEU A 69 -9.95 18.70 -3.95
CA LEU A 69 -10.19 17.67 -4.97
C LEU A 69 -11.60 17.05 -4.88
N GLY A 70 -12.47 17.58 -4.01
CA GLY A 70 -13.79 17.03 -3.75
C GLY A 70 -13.78 15.90 -2.71
N GLY A 71 -12.74 15.83 -1.89
CA GLY A 71 -12.69 14.93 -0.73
C GLY A 71 -13.74 15.26 0.32
N ALA A 72 -14.17 14.23 1.03
CA ALA A 72 -15.12 14.35 2.14
C ALA A 72 -14.64 13.50 3.33
N GLY A 73 -15.09 13.86 4.53
CA GLY A 73 -14.68 13.22 5.78
C GLY A 73 -13.62 14.01 6.54
N ASP A 74 -13.36 13.58 7.76
CA ASP A 74 -12.58 14.34 8.72
C ASP A 74 -11.13 14.52 8.27
N ILE A 75 -10.51 13.47 7.71
CA ILE A 75 -9.13 13.56 7.20
C ILE A 75 -9.04 14.52 6.02
N SER A 76 -10.00 14.45 5.09
CA SER A 76 -10.02 15.30 3.88
C SER A 76 -10.02 16.80 4.20
N ALA A 77 -10.54 17.21 5.36
CA ALA A 77 -10.54 18.59 5.82
C ALA A 77 -9.19 19.08 6.38
N PHE A 78 -8.30 18.15 6.73
CA PHE A 78 -6.97 18.42 7.26
C PHE A 78 -5.84 18.08 6.29
N MET A 79 -6.15 17.37 5.19
CA MET A 79 -5.21 17.14 4.09
C MET A 79 -4.84 18.46 3.42
N LEU A 80 -3.59 18.58 3.02
CA LEU A 80 -3.08 19.71 2.27
C LEU A 80 -3.67 19.73 0.86
N ASP A 81 -3.70 20.89 0.22
CA ASP A 81 -4.18 21.01 -1.16
C ASP A 81 -3.44 20.03 -2.09
N ASP A 82 -4.19 19.36 -2.97
CA ASP A 82 -3.71 18.35 -3.92
C ASP A 82 -3.20 17.03 -3.30
N GLU A 83 -3.35 16.86 -1.99
CA GLU A 83 -3.00 15.63 -1.31
C GLU A 83 -4.03 14.52 -1.57
N ARG A 84 -3.57 13.28 -1.72
CA ARG A 84 -4.43 12.13 -1.98
C ARG A 84 -3.75 10.80 -1.67
N ILE A 85 -4.56 9.83 -1.25
CA ILE A 85 -4.16 8.48 -0.91
C ILE A 85 -5.18 7.54 -1.56
N PHE A 86 -4.73 6.58 -2.35
CA PHE A 86 -5.60 5.60 -3.01
C PHE A 86 -4.94 4.24 -3.07
N PHE A 87 -5.76 3.22 -3.30
CA PHE A 87 -5.38 1.83 -3.14
C PHE A 87 -5.67 1.08 -4.44
N SER A 88 -4.73 0.26 -4.88
CA SER A 88 -4.88 -0.50 -6.11
C SER A 88 -4.11 -1.81 -6.05
N GLY A 89 -4.83 -2.94 -6.10
CA GLY A 89 -4.21 -4.27 -6.00
C GLY A 89 -3.50 -4.46 -4.66
N THR A 90 -2.17 -4.42 -4.68
CA THR A 90 -1.31 -4.54 -3.48
C THR A 90 -0.57 -3.24 -3.16
N MET A 91 -1.02 -2.12 -3.74
CA MET A 91 -0.29 -0.86 -3.71
C MET A 91 -1.09 0.19 -2.94
N ILE A 92 -0.38 0.97 -2.14
CA ILE A 92 -0.86 2.25 -1.60
C ILE A 92 -0.14 3.36 -2.36
N LEU A 93 -0.92 4.26 -2.94
CA LEU A 93 -0.45 5.32 -3.82
C LEU A 93 -0.78 6.65 -3.16
N MET A 94 0.23 7.46 -2.91
CA MET A 94 0.11 8.67 -2.12
C MET A 94 0.73 9.86 -2.86
N ARG A 95 0.01 10.96 -2.96
CA ARG A 95 0.60 12.26 -3.26
C ARG A 95 0.55 13.07 -1.98
N VAL A 96 1.70 13.45 -1.46
CA VAL A 96 1.87 14.26 -0.25
C VAL A 96 2.30 15.66 -0.68
N ALA A 97 1.57 16.69 -0.26
CA ALA A 97 1.81 18.06 -0.68
C ALA A 97 2.67 18.86 0.32
N VAL A 98 3.17 20.01 -0.12
CA VAL A 98 3.91 20.96 0.71
C VAL A 98 2.93 21.86 1.47
N GLY A 99 3.04 21.85 2.80
CA GLY A 99 2.22 22.67 3.70
C GLY A 99 3.00 23.72 4.48
N ASP A 100 4.33 23.69 4.44
CA ASP A 100 5.18 24.72 5.04
C ASP A 100 6.42 25.01 4.17
N THR A 101 6.85 26.28 4.18
CA THR A 101 8.03 26.78 3.43
C THR A 101 8.97 27.61 4.30
N THR A 102 8.83 27.51 5.63
CA THR A 102 9.62 28.28 6.59
C THR A 102 11.13 28.10 6.36
N ASN A 103 11.88 29.20 6.36
CA ASN A 103 13.33 29.23 6.11
C ASN A 103 13.77 28.61 4.76
N ASP A 104 12.95 28.75 3.71
CA ASP A 104 13.19 28.17 2.39
C ASP A 104 13.28 26.63 2.38
N VAL A 105 12.80 25.97 3.44
CA VAL A 105 12.70 24.51 3.52
C VAL A 105 11.25 24.13 3.29
N TRP A 106 11.02 23.34 2.25
CA TRP A 106 9.69 22.93 1.83
C TRP A 106 9.36 21.61 2.52
N THR A 107 8.36 21.60 3.41
CA THR A 107 7.93 20.43 4.20
C THR A 107 6.42 20.27 4.15
N THR A 108 5.89 19.21 4.76
CA THR A 108 4.44 19.03 4.88
C THR A 108 3.82 20.01 5.89
N GLY A 109 4.60 20.48 6.86
CA GLY A 109 4.09 21.26 7.97
C GLY A 109 3.31 20.46 9.03
N TYR A 110 3.14 19.14 8.87
CA TYR A 110 2.65 18.28 9.96
C TYR A 110 3.78 18.04 10.98
N LEU A 111 3.44 18.07 12.26
CA LEU A 111 4.42 18.04 13.35
C LEU A 111 4.27 16.80 14.23
N GLY A 112 5.38 16.09 14.41
CA GLY A 112 5.54 15.10 15.48
C GLY A 112 5.63 15.74 16.87
N SER A 113 5.50 14.94 17.93
CA SER A 113 5.70 15.37 19.32
C SER A 113 5.97 14.19 20.24
N GLY A 114 6.74 14.39 21.31
CA GLY A 114 6.98 13.34 22.31
C GLY A 114 7.74 12.11 21.79
N GLY A 115 8.46 12.24 20.67
CA GLY A 115 9.15 11.12 20.00
C GLY A 115 8.28 10.37 18.98
N GLU A 116 7.01 10.76 18.82
CA GLU A 116 6.12 10.21 17.81
C GLU A 116 6.10 11.10 16.57
N HIS A 117 6.23 10.48 15.39
CA HIS A 117 6.15 11.15 14.10
C HIS A 117 4.72 11.57 13.75
N ALA A 118 4.58 12.69 13.05
CA ALA A 118 3.37 12.91 12.27
C ALA A 118 3.33 11.92 11.11
N ARG A 119 2.19 11.26 10.88
CA ARG A 119 2.08 10.12 9.96
C ARG A 119 0.68 9.92 9.42
N TYR A 120 0.62 9.29 8.24
CA TYR A 120 -0.52 8.48 7.89
C TYR A 120 -0.35 7.06 8.43
N GLN A 121 -1.43 6.45 8.91
CA GLN A 121 -1.47 5.05 9.26
C GLN A 121 -2.62 4.36 8.53
N PHE A 122 -2.34 3.20 7.95
CA PHE A 122 -3.27 2.42 7.16
C PHE A 122 -3.55 1.10 7.87
N ASP A 123 -4.76 0.94 8.41
CA ASP A 123 -5.18 -0.25 9.15
C ASP A 123 -6.16 -1.12 8.36
N GLY A 124 -6.25 -2.40 8.73
CA GLY A 124 -7.13 -3.38 8.09
C GLY A 124 -6.57 -3.91 6.78
N ILE A 125 -5.25 -3.81 6.58
CA ILE A 125 -4.57 -4.32 5.40
C ILE A 125 -4.58 -5.85 5.43
N ALA A 126 -5.40 -6.45 4.59
CA ALA A 126 -5.50 -7.89 4.45
C ALA A 126 -5.61 -8.30 2.98
N PHE A 127 -5.11 -9.48 2.66
CA PHE A 127 -5.19 -10.09 1.33
C PHE A 127 -5.74 -11.51 1.45
N THR A 128 -6.79 -11.82 0.68
CA THR A 128 -7.43 -13.14 0.75
C THR A 128 -6.43 -14.25 0.37
N GLY A 129 -6.18 -15.18 1.30
CA GLY A 129 -5.28 -16.31 1.09
C GLY A 129 -3.80 -15.94 0.97
N ARG A 130 -3.40 -14.73 1.37
CA ARG A 130 -2.01 -14.24 1.26
C ARG A 130 -1.59 -13.49 2.52
N VAL A 131 -0.29 -13.48 2.79
CA VAL A 131 0.33 -12.70 3.88
C VAL A 131 1.33 -11.72 3.30
N ILE A 132 1.49 -10.57 3.96
CA ILE A 132 2.54 -9.60 3.64
C ILE A 132 3.88 -10.18 4.09
N THR A 133 4.86 -10.10 3.21
CA THR A 133 6.22 -10.64 3.39
C THR A 133 7.30 -9.59 3.21
N GLY A 134 6.92 -8.40 2.74
CA GLY A 134 7.83 -7.28 2.57
C GLY A 134 7.09 -6.04 2.08
N ILE A 135 7.78 -4.92 2.14
CA ILE A 135 7.30 -3.61 1.69
C ILE A 135 8.37 -3.05 0.76
N LEU A 136 7.94 -2.48 -0.37
CA LEU A 136 8.80 -1.69 -1.25
C LEU A 136 8.22 -0.29 -1.39
N VAL A 137 9.07 0.73 -1.41
CA VAL A 137 8.64 2.13 -1.49
C VAL A 137 9.38 2.80 -2.62
N TYR A 138 8.64 3.54 -3.44
CA TYR A 138 9.14 4.27 -4.59
C TYR A 138 8.65 5.71 -4.53
N ALA A 139 9.46 6.64 -4.99
CA ALA A 139 9.13 8.05 -5.07
C ALA A 139 9.42 8.58 -6.48
N TYR A 140 8.53 8.29 -7.42
CA TYR A 140 8.61 8.79 -8.81
C TYR A 140 7.26 9.32 -9.30
N ASP A 141 7.30 10.31 -10.19
CA ASP A 141 6.12 10.86 -10.86
C ASP A 141 5.27 9.75 -11.50
N GLY A 142 3.95 9.92 -11.42
CA GLY A 142 2.97 8.97 -11.92
C GLY A 142 2.98 7.63 -11.19
N PHE A 143 3.50 7.59 -9.95
CA PHE A 143 3.60 6.36 -9.15
C PHE A 143 4.44 5.27 -9.81
N ALA A 144 5.44 5.67 -10.60
CA ALA A 144 6.37 4.74 -11.23
C ALA A 144 7.29 4.08 -10.19
N THR A 145 7.91 2.95 -10.56
CA THR A 145 8.90 2.25 -9.72
C THR A 145 10.34 2.60 -10.07
N SER A 146 10.55 3.40 -11.12
CA SER A 146 11.86 3.86 -11.57
C SER A 146 11.73 5.18 -12.32
N GLY A 147 12.81 5.94 -12.35
CA GLY A 147 12.89 7.23 -12.99
C GLY A 147 14.13 8.02 -12.54
N PRO A 148 14.29 9.27 -12.96
CA PRO A 148 15.34 10.13 -12.43
C PRO A 148 15.20 10.30 -10.91
N ALA A 149 16.31 10.49 -10.18
CA ALA A 149 16.33 10.74 -8.72
C ALA A 149 15.61 12.04 -8.26
N SER A 150 14.96 12.74 -9.20
CA SER A 150 14.16 13.94 -8.96
C SER A 150 12.69 13.76 -9.33
N ALA A 151 12.26 12.55 -9.69
CA ALA A 151 11.01 12.42 -10.41
C ALA A 151 9.79 12.67 -9.53
N SER A 152 9.69 12.29 -8.25
CA SER A 152 8.46 12.59 -7.50
C SER A 152 8.34 14.02 -7.01
N GLY A 153 9.45 14.74 -6.82
CA GLY A 153 9.49 15.98 -6.04
C GLY A 153 10.04 15.81 -4.62
N LEU A 154 10.39 14.60 -4.21
CA LEU A 154 11.13 14.35 -2.98
C LEU A 154 12.58 14.86 -3.08
N LEU A 155 13.02 15.62 -2.07
CA LEU A 155 14.41 16.02 -1.87
C LEU A 155 15.09 15.18 -0.77
N SER A 156 14.38 14.97 0.34
CA SER A 156 14.84 14.15 1.47
C SER A 156 13.63 13.45 2.11
N PRO A 157 13.79 12.20 2.58
CA PRO A 157 14.99 11.36 2.51
C PRO A 157 15.31 10.89 1.08
N ALA A 158 16.58 10.52 0.84
CA ALA A 158 17.00 10.01 -0.47
C ALA A 158 16.47 8.59 -0.75
N ASP A 159 16.37 7.77 0.30
CA ASP A 159 15.68 6.47 0.26
C ASP A 159 14.29 6.64 0.88
N PRO A 160 13.20 6.53 0.09
CA PRO A 160 11.85 6.70 0.63
C PRO A 160 11.41 5.52 1.52
N MET A 161 12.14 4.40 1.55
CA MET A 161 11.80 3.27 2.42
C MET A 161 11.81 3.66 3.90
N VAL A 162 12.67 4.59 4.31
CA VAL A 162 12.80 5.01 5.71
C VAL A 162 11.56 5.71 6.26
N LEU A 163 10.64 6.12 5.38
CA LEU A 163 9.38 6.77 5.74
C LEU A 163 8.31 5.77 6.10
N VAL A 164 8.46 4.49 5.74
CA VAL A 164 7.42 3.48 5.92
C VAL A 164 7.82 2.49 7.00
N HIS A 165 6.91 2.29 7.95
CA HIS A 165 7.10 1.38 9.06
C HIS A 165 5.93 0.42 9.16
N GLN A 166 6.21 -0.84 9.44
CA GLN A 166 5.16 -1.78 9.80
C GLN A 166 4.80 -1.58 11.27
N VAL A 167 3.54 -1.21 11.54
CA VAL A 167 3.03 -1.00 12.90
C VAL A 167 2.59 -2.33 13.50
N ASP A 168 1.82 -3.10 12.74
CA ASP A 168 1.30 -4.41 13.10
C ASP A 168 1.21 -5.33 11.86
N ALA A 169 0.66 -6.54 12.02
CA ALA A 169 0.54 -7.50 10.91
C ALA A 169 -0.35 -6.99 9.76
N ASP A 170 -1.32 -6.12 10.06
CA ASP A 170 -2.32 -5.55 9.14
C ASP A 170 -2.31 -4.01 9.14
N SER A 171 -1.24 -3.41 9.65
CA SER A 171 -1.09 -1.96 9.73
C SER A 171 0.31 -1.48 9.33
N ILE A 172 0.35 -0.42 8.53
CA ILE A 172 1.58 0.28 8.16
C ILE A 172 1.42 1.78 8.38
N ALA A 173 2.52 2.45 8.70
CA ALA A 173 2.61 3.89 8.84
C ALA A 173 3.52 4.51 7.76
N PHE A 174 3.24 5.75 7.40
CA PHE A 174 4.05 6.59 6.52
C PHE A 174 4.31 7.93 7.22
N ASP A 175 5.56 8.25 7.51
CA ASP A 175 5.97 9.48 8.21
C ASP A 175 5.88 10.70 7.30
N LEU A 176 5.37 11.81 7.85
CA LEU A 176 5.08 13.06 7.14
C LEU A 176 6.00 14.21 7.53
N ASP A 177 6.57 14.18 8.73
CA ASP A 177 7.32 15.28 9.34
C ASP A 177 8.83 15.29 9.02
N THR A 178 9.33 14.27 8.34
CA THR A 178 10.75 14.18 7.90
C THR A 178 10.94 14.50 6.42
N LEU A 179 9.84 14.77 5.69
CA LEU A 179 9.84 15.04 4.27
C LEU A 179 10.36 16.45 3.96
N VAL A 180 11.30 16.51 3.02
CA VAL A 180 11.71 17.75 2.36
C VAL A 180 11.46 17.64 0.88
N PHE A 181 10.85 18.66 0.30
CA PHE A 181 10.42 18.69 -1.10
C PHE A 181 11.34 19.57 -1.95
N LYS A 182 11.42 19.24 -3.24
CA LYS A 182 12.00 20.11 -4.27
C LYS A 182 10.95 21.13 -4.68
N GLN A 183 11.35 22.40 -4.79
CA GLN A 183 10.55 23.39 -5.48
C GLN A 183 10.56 23.08 -6.99
N ARG A 184 9.51 22.43 -7.47
CA ARG A 184 9.30 22.08 -8.88
C ARG A 184 8.38 23.05 -9.61
N PHE A 185 7.43 23.63 -8.89
CA PHE A 185 6.38 24.47 -9.43
C PHE A 185 6.33 25.82 -8.72
N ALA A 186 5.76 26.82 -9.39
CA ALA A 186 5.51 28.12 -8.78
C ALA A 186 4.39 28.00 -7.73
N GLY A 187 4.62 28.59 -6.55
CA GLY A 187 3.68 28.57 -5.43
C GLY A 187 3.74 27.29 -4.60
N GLN A 188 3.48 27.42 -3.30
CA GLN A 188 3.57 26.34 -2.32
C GLN A 188 2.63 25.17 -2.64
N ALA A 189 1.34 25.47 -2.82
CA ALA A 189 0.26 24.48 -2.97
C ALA A 189 0.42 23.54 -4.18
N ASN A 190 1.23 23.91 -5.18
CA ASN A 190 1.43 23.08 -6.36
C ASN A 190 2.57 22.07 -6.21
N ASN A 191 3.32 22.12 -5.11
CA ASN A 191 4.47 21.26 -4.89
C ASN A 191 4.09 20.06 -4.03
N PHE A 192 4.49 18.88 -4.50
CA PHE A 192 4.18 17.61 -3.87
C PHE A 192 5.26 16.58 -4.18
N ALA A 193 5.21 15.47 -3.45
CA ALA A 193 5.89 14.23 -3.80
C ALA A 193 4.89 13.09 -3.93
N GLU A 194 5.04 12.29 -4.98
CA GLU A 194 4.29 11.05 -5.18
C GLU A 194 5.09 9.84 -4.68
N PHE A 195 4.40 8.96 -3.97
CA PHE A 195 4.91 7.76 -3.36
C PHE A 195 4.04 6.57 -3.75
N ARG A 196 4.70 5.45 -4.02
CA ARG A 196 4.08 4.16 -4.24
C ARG A 196 4.65 3.17 -3.24
N ILE A 197 3.79 2.59 -2.43
CA ILE A 197 4.12 1.56 -1.45
C ILE A 197 3.56 0.24 -1.98
N ASP A 198 4.43 -0.69 -2.34
CA ASP A 198 4.05 -2.02 -2.80
C ASP A 198 4.13 -3.01 -1.63
N LEU A 199 3.02 -3.67 -1.36
CA LEU A 199 2.91 -4.72 -0.35
C LEU A 199 3.24 -6.07 -1.01
N VAL A 200 4.41 -6.60 -0.71
CA VAL A 200 4.87 -7.88 -1.28
C VAL A 200 4.16 -9.02 -0.55
N THR A 201 3.33 -9.78 -1.27
CA THR A 201 2.52 -10.84 -0.67
C THR A 201 2.87 -12.24 -1.16
N ALA A 202 2.87 -13.21 -0.24
CA ALA A 202 3.03 -14.62 -0.54
C ALA A 202 1.73 -15.40 -0.23
N PRO A 203 1.38 -16.44 -1.00
CA PRO A 203 0.27 -17.32 -0.68
C PRO A 203 0.45 -17.98 0.69
N VAL A 204 -0.63 -18.07 1.47
CA VAL A 204 -0.68 -18.90 2.66
C VAL A 204 -0.86 -20.35 2.20
N PRO A 205 0.04 -21.29 2.53
CA PRO A 205 -0.12 -22.68 2.14
C PRO A 205 -1.40 -23.26 2.75
N GLU A 206 -2.40 -23.53 1.93
CA GLU A 206 -3.57 -24.27 2.41
C GLU A 206 -3.18 -25.76 2.63
N PRO A 207 -3.56 -26.37 3.77
CA PRO A 207 -3.31 -27.79 4.01
C PRO A 207 -3.89 -28.68 2.92
N ALA A 208 -5.05 -28.30 2.36
CA ALA A 208 -5.76 -29.06 1.33
C ALA A 208 -5.05 -29.06 -0.03
N VAL A 209 -4.44 -27.93 -0.43
CA VAL A 209 -3.67 -27.84 -1.69
C VAL A 209 -2.41 -28.70 -1.61
N SER A 210 -1.74 -28.70 -0.46
CA SER A 210 -0.58 -29.55 -0.19
C SER A 210 -0.95 -31.04 -0.23
N LEU A 211 -2.10 -31.41 0.32
CA LEU A 211 -2.66 -32.77 0.27
C LEU A 211 -3.03 -33.20 -1.15
N LEU A 212 -3.62 -32.32 -1.95
CA LEU A 212 -3.96 -32.60 -3.36
C LEU A 212 -2.71 -32.77 -4.24
N LEU A 213 -1.69 -31.93 -4.03
CA LEU A 213 -0.38 -32.07 -4.69
C LEU A 213 0.31 -33.38 -4.28
N ALA A 214 0.32 -33.71 -2.99
CA ALA A 214 0.90 -34.96 -2.48
C ALA A 214 0.14 -36.19 -3.02
N ALA A 215 -1.19 -36.15 -3.05
CA ALA A 215 -2.03 -37.21 -3.62
C ALA A 215 -1.78 -37.38 -5.13
N GLY A 216 -1.64 -36.28 -5.86
CA GLY A 216 -1.25 -36.28 -7.27
C GLY A 216 0.13 -36.91 -7.50
N LEU A 217 1.14 -36.52 -6.71
CA LEU A 217 2.51 -37.06 -6.81
C LEU A 217 2.58 -38.55 -6.48
N LEU A 218 1.86 -39.01 -5.45
CA LEU A 218 1.80 -40.43 -5.06
C LEU A 218 1.25 -41.32 -6.19
N VAL A 219 0.28 -40.81 -6.95
CA VAL A 219 -0.29 -41.54 -8.10
C VAL A 219 0.69 -41.59 -9.28
N VAL A 220 1.45 -40.51 -9.53
CA VAL A 220 2.50 -40.49 -10.57
C VAL A 220 3.65 -41.44 -10.23
N LEU A 221 4.09 -41.44 -8.97
CA LEU A 221 5.16 -42.33 -8.48
C LEU A 221 4.74 -43.82 -8.52
N ARG A 222 3.48 -44.14 -8.21
CA ARG A 222 2.95 -45.51 -8.34
C ARG A 222 2.88 -45.97 -9.81
N ARG A 223 2.66 -45.06 -10.76
CA ARG A 223 2.62 -45.39 -12.20
C ARG A 223 4.00 -45.64 -12.83
N ARG A 224 5.08 -45.14 -12.23
CA ARG A 224 6.46 -45.38 -12.69
C ARG A 224 7.08 -46.68 -12.17
N ARG A 225 6.47 -47.34 -11.19
CA ARG A 225 6.98 -48.56 -10.54
C ARG A 225 6.21 -49.83 -10.93
N GLY A 226 5.26 -49.77 -11.87
CA GLY A 226 4.47 -50.91 -12.35
C GLY A 226 4.56 -51.06 -13.85
#